data_AF-A0A8S3QTS1-F1
#
_entry.id   AF-A0A8S3QTS1-F1
#
_cell.length_a   1.000
_cell.length_b   1.000
_cell.length_c   1.000
_cell.angle_alpha   90.00
_cell.angle_beta   90.00
_cell.angle_gamma   90.00
#
_symmetry.space_group_name_H-M   'P 1'
#
loop_
_entity.id
_entity.type
_entity.pdbx_description
1 polymer ?
#
loop_
_entity_poly.entity_id
_entity_poly.type
_entity_poly.pdbx_seq_one_letter_code
_entity_poly.pdbx_strand_id
1 'polypeptide(L)'
;MFGLPPNLFGHKVSYLWRFPNQSFDQNELVTINSNGKSCTAVQFNYVGRHAARFPTSYDFNYFEEFRNKILAHSDGSQFPFLKTWQDYPPKDSGHIEDLGRVEMHHLGDMYGNGLFDLFQGKISPSTIKLAGMTKKRTRTSASEFYKGFTKRVTGSSLSDITPIINDPVIGFFKNCPQYDVGVRNNITNLMQLHLFQNGSLFQGVLKKCNKQTWDEHNTQYW
;
A
#
# COMPACT_ATOMS: atom_id res chain seq x y z
N MET A 1 12.62 16.45 1.26
CA MET A 1 11.71 15.50 0.57
C MET A 1 11.74 15.86 -0.91
N PHE A 2 12.02 14.92 -1.82
CA PHE A 2 12.57 15.18 -3.17
C PHE A 2 11.66 15.87 -4.22
N GLY A 3 10.54 16.50 -3.85
CA GLY A 3 9.70 17.28 -4.80
C GLY A 3 9.10 16.47 -5.96
N LEU A 4 9.20 15.13 -5.93
CA LEU A 4 8.69 14.27 -6.99
C LEU A 4 7.18 14.07 -6.87
N PRO A 5 6.43 14.10 -7.99
CA PRO A 5 5.00 13.83 -8.00
C PRO A 5 4.66 12.44 -7.43
N PRO A 6 3.66 12.32 -6.52
CA PRO A 6 3.28 11.04 -5.93
C PRO A 6 2.83 9.97 -6.95
N ASN A 7 2.31 10.36 -8.12
CA ASN A 7 1.89 9.39 -9.13
C ASN A 7 3.06 8.56 -9.73
N LEU A 8 4.33 8.94 -9.49
CA LEU A 8 5.49 8.25 -10.04
C LEU A 8 5.86 6.95 -9.32
N PHE A 9 5.45 6.73 -8.07
CA PHE A 9 5.86 5.54 -7.30
C PHE A 9 4.83 4.40 -7.33
N GLY A 10 3.88 4.46 -8.26
CA GLY A 10 2.87 3.42 -8.48
C GLY A 10 2.15 3.03 -7.19
N HIS A 11 2.25 1.74 -6.82
CA HIS A 11 1.55 1.17 -5.66
C HIS A 11 2.30 1.38 -4.32
N LYS A 12 3.41 2.12 -4.32
CA LYS A 12 4.23 2.42 -3.12
C LYS A 12 3.89 3.77 -2.49
N VAL A 13 3.00 4.56 -3.11
CA VAL A 13 2.57 5.84 -2.58
C VAL A 13 1.50 5.71 -1.52
N SER A 14 1.68 6.50 -0.47
CA SER A 14 0.69 6.75 0.58
C SER A 14 -0.62 7.25 0.00
N TYR A 15 -1.76 6.74 0.49
CA TYR A 15 -3.07 7.21 0.05
C TYR A 15 -3.24 8.71 0.36
N LEU A 16 -2.84 9.12 1.57
CA LEU A 16 -2.92 10.52 2.00
C LEU A 16 -2.04 11.44 1.17
N TRP A 17 -0.93 10.97 0.61
CA TRP A 17 -0.12 11.80 -0.29
C TRP A 17 -0.77 11.98 -1.65
N ARG A 18 -1.48 10.96 -2.14
CA ARG A 18 -2.20 11.05 -3.41
C ARG A 18 -3.49 11.86 -3.29
N PHE A 19 -4.13 11.82 -2.12
CA PHE A 19 -5.44 12.40 -1.86
C PHE A 19 -5.49 13.13 -0.50
N PRO A 20 -4.69 14.21 -0.31
CA PRO A 20 -4.48 14.82 1.01
C PRO A 20 -5.72 15.47 1.63
N ASN A 21 -6.68 15.88 0.79
CA ASN A 21 -7.88 16.60 1.22
C ASN A 21 -9.17 15.88 0.81
N GLN A 22 -9.10 14.58 0.51
CA GLN A 22 -10.30 13.85 0.14
C GLN A 22 -11.15 13.57 1.38
N SER A 23 -12.40 14.00 1.31
CA SER A 23 -13.48 13.72 2.25
C SER A 23 -14.78 13.50 1.49
N PHE A 24 -15.74 12.84 2.12
CA PHE A 24 -17.12 12.84 1.66
C PHE A 24 -17.90 13.87 2.48
N ASP A 25 -18.85 14.56 1.83
CA ASP A 25 -19.85 15.33 2.55
C ASP A 25 -20.72 14.37 3.39
N GLN A 26 -21.34 14.91 4.44
CA GLN A 26 -22.17 14.09 5.31
C GLN A 26 -23.33 13.49 4.49
N ASN A 27 -23.49 12.17 4.55
CA ASN A 27 -24.52 11.41 3.83
C ASN A 27 -24.42 11.41 2.30
N GLU A 28 -23.29 11.86 1.73
CA GLU A 28 -23.05 11.84 0.27
C GLU A 28 -23.22 10.44 -0.33
N LEU A 29 -22.91 9.39 0.44
CA LEU A 29 -22.99 7.99 -0.01
C LEU A 29 -24.31 7.31 0.40
N VAL A 30 -25.20 8.00 1.11
CA VAL A 30 -26.47 7.42 1.57
C VAL A 30 -27.55 7.53 0.50
N THR A 31 -27.69 8.70 -0.12
CA THR A 31 -28.76 8.96 -1.09
C THR A 31 -28.18 9.38 -2.43
N ILE A 32 -28.53 8.64 -3.49
CA ILE A 32 -28.17 9.02 -4.86
C ILE A 32 -29.45 9.27 -5.67
N ASN A 33 -29.45 10.36 -6.43
CA ASN A 33 -30.52 10.67 -7.38
C ASN A 33 -30.11 10.13 -8.75
N SER A 34 -30.91 9.22 -9.31
CA SER A 34 -30.68 8.65 -10.63
C SER A 34 -32.00 8.50 -11.38
N ASN A 35 -32.07 9.07 -12.60
CA ASN A 35 -33.25 9.02 -13.47
C ASN A 35 -34.55 9.49 -12.79
N GLY A 36 -34.49 10.59 -12.04
CA GLY A 36 -35.65 11.16 -11.35
C GLY A 36 -36.15 10.33 -10.14
N LYS A 37 -35.38 9.33 -9.72
CA LYS A 37 -35.66 8.53 -8.52
C LYS A 37 -34.57 8.76 -7.48
N SER A 38 -34.98 8.77 -6.22
CA SER A 38 -34.08 8.76 -5.06
C SER A 38 -33.86 7.33 -4.61
N CYS A 39 -32.60 6.92 -4.52
CA CYS A 39 -32.18 5.60 -4.04
C CYS A 39 -31.43 5.77 -2.72
N THR A 40 -31.79 4.99 -1.71
CA THR A 40 -31.13 5.00 -0.40
C THR A 40 -30.30 3.72 -0.22
N ALA A 41 -29.06 3.87 0.24
CA ALA A 41 -28.20 2.77 0.59
C ALA A 41 -28.81 1.96 1.75
N VAL A 42 -28.81 0.64 1.62
CA VAL A 42 -29.27 -0.30 2.67
C VAL A 42 -28.12 -1.14 3.25
N GLN A 43 -26.99 -1.20 2.55
CA GLN A 43 -25.80 -1.96 2.92
C GLN A 43 -24.56 -1.29 2.33
N PHE A 44 -23.45 -1.37 3.04
CA PHE A 44 -22.13 -0.98 2.56
C PHE A 44 -21.18 -2.17 2.57
N ASN A 45 -20.50 -2.40 1.44
CA ASN A 45 -19.43 -3.39 1.32
C ASN A 45 -18.17 -2.68 0.83
N TYR A 46 -17.04 -2.96 1.48
CA TYR A 46 -15.77 -2.32 1.17
C TYR A 46 -14.64 -3.34 1.07
N VAL A 47 -13.85 -3.23 0.01
CA VAL A 47 -12.62 -4.00 -0.18
C VAL A 47 -11.48 -3.00 -0.29
N GLY A 48 -10.62 -3.00 0.72
CA GLY A 48 -9.45 -2.12 0.79
C GLY A 48 -8.14 -2.90 0.75
N ARG A 49 -7.13 -2.31 0.14
CA ARG A 49 -5.74 -2.75 0.33
C ARG A 49 -5.28 -2.34 1.73
N HIS A 50 -4.29 -3.06 2.26
CA HIS A 50 -3.57 -2.57 3.44
C HIS A 50 -2.90 -1.20 3.18
N ALA A 51 -2.67 -0.45 4.24
CA ALA A 51 -2.07 0.88 4.21
C ALA A 51 -0.58 0.88 3.87
N ALA A 52 0.03 2.07 3.88
CA ALA A 52 1.48 2.26 3.89
C ALA A 52 2.15 1.39 4.96
N ARG A 53 3.30 0.80 4.59
CA ARG A 53 4.01 -0.18 5.40
C ARG A 53 5.50 -0.02 5.21
N PHE A 54 6.25 -0.50 6.20
CA PHE A 54 7.68 -0.71 6.03
C PHE A 54 7.95 -1.73 4.91
N PRO A 55 9.14 -1.64 4.27
CA PRO A 55 9.64 -2.68 3.38
C PRO A 55 9.61 -4.06 4.04
N THR A 56 9.59 -5.12 3.22
CA THR A 56 9.75 -6.49 3.71
C THR A 56 11.22 -6.83 3.92
N SER A 57 11.51 -7.93 4.61
CA SER A 57 12.90 -8.38 4.85
C SER A 57 13.64 -8.64 3.53
N TYR A 58 12.92 -9.11 2.50
CA TYR A 58 13.47 -9.23 1.17
C TYR A 58 13.88 -7.87 0.58
N ASP A 59 13.01 -6.86 0.72
CA ASP A 59 13.30 -5.51 0.24
C ASP A 59 14.51 -4.90 1.01
N PHE A 60 14.61 -5.14 2.32
CA PHE A 60 15.73 -4.65 3.14
C PHE A 60 17.07 -5.25 2.71
N ASN A 61 17.14 -6.56 2.52
CA ASN A 61 18.37 -7.21 2.08
C ASN A 61 18.82 -6.63 0.71
N TYR A 62 17.87 -6.34 -0.17
CA TYR A 62 18.17 -5.74 -1.47
C TYR A 62 18.69 -4.29 -1.32
N PHE A 63 18.11 -3.49 -0.42
CA PHE A 63 18.59 -2.13 -0.17
C PHE A 63 19.99 -2.12 0.46
N GLU A 64 20.26 -3.04 1.39
CA GLU A 64 21.57 -3.19 2.02
C GLU A 64 22.63 -3.63 0.99
N GLU A 65 22.32 -4.63 0.16
CA GLU A 65 23.21 -5.07 -0.92
C GLU A 65 23.50 -3.91 -1.89
N PHE A 66 22.47 -3.18 -2.30
CA PHE A 66 22.62 -2.03 -3.19
C PHE A 66 23.48 -0.92 -2.57
N ARG A 67 23.24 -0.60 -1.30
CA ARG A 67 24.04 0.37 -0.53
C ARG A 67 25.51 -0.05 -0.46
N ASN A 68 25.78 -1.31 -0.13
CA ASN A 68 27.14 -1.84 -0.02
C ASN A 68 27.87 -1.78 -1.37
N LYS A 69 27.18 -2.08 -2.48
CA LYS A 69 27.73 -1.92 -3.83
C LYS A 69 28.10 -0.47 -4.15
N ILE A 70 27.27 0.50 -3.79
CA ILE A 70 27.60 1.93 -4.00
C ILE A 70 28.79 2.34 -3.14
N LEU A 71 28.81 1.97 -1.86
CA LEU A 71 29.86 2.37 -0.92
C LEU A 71 31.23 1.74 -1.23
N ALA A 72 31.24 0.54 -1.83
CA ALA A 72 32.47 -0.13 -2.26
C ALA A 72 33.06 0.47 -3.55
N HIS A 73 32.32 1.32 -4.27
CA HIS A 73 32.78 1.97 -5.50
C HIS A 73 33.64 3.21 -5.21
N SER A 74 34.50 3.60 -6.17
CA SER A 74 35.34 4.81 -6.10
C SER A 74 34.54 6.08 -5.78
N ASP A 75 33.33 6.16 -6.33
CA ASP A 75 32.41 7.29 -6.20
C ASP A 75 31.46 7.18 -5.01
N GLY A 76 31.54 6.11 -4.21
CA GLY A 76 30.75 5.97 -2.99
C GLY A 76 30.96 7.12 -2.00
N SER A 77 32.12 7.79 -2.07
CA SER A 77 32.45 8.99 -1.32
C SER A 77 31.55 10.20 -1.64
N GLN A 78 30.97 10.26 -2.85
CA GLN A 78 30.05 11.31 -3.28
C GLN A 78 28.69 11.22 -2.57
N PHE A 79 28.37 10.08 -1.97
CA PHE A 79 27.12 9.82 -1.27
C PHE A 79 27.35 9.55 0.23
N PRO A 80 27.90 10.50 0.99
CA PRO A 80 28.29 10.28 2.39
C PRO A 80 27.11 9.89 3.28
N PHE A 81 25.90 10.32 2.93
CA PHE A 81 24.68 9.95 3.64
C PHE A 81 24.43 8.44 3.65
N LEU A 82 24.91 7.69 2.65
CA LEU A 82 24.79 6.23 2.61
C LEU A 82 25.64 5.56 3.69
N LYS A 83 26.72 6.17 4.19
CA LYS A 83 27.51 5.59 5.29
C LYS A 83 26.75 5.61 6.61
N THR A 84 25.96 6.65 6.83
CA THR A 84 25.15 6.83 8.04
C THR A 84 23.68 6.46 7.86
N TRP A 85 23.29 5.99 6.67
CA TRP A 85 21.93 5.55 6.40
C TRP A 85 21.58 4.40 7.35
N GLN A 86 20.53 4.60 8.14
CA GLN A 86 19.96 3.57 8.98
C GLN A 86 18.66 3.12 8.34
N ASP A 87 18.60 1.84 7.99
CA ASP A 87 17.35 1.22 7.61
C ASP A 87 16.41 1.12 8.81
N TYR A 88 15.12 0.96 8.50
CA TYR A 88 14.11 0.75 9.51
C TYR A 88 14.39 -0.53 10.32
N PRO A 89 13.95 -0.62 11.59
CA PRO A 89 14.22 -1.78 12.41
C PRO A 89 13.69 -3.08 11.75
N PRO A 90 14.48 -4.16 11.65
CA PRO A 90 14.04 -5.41 11.02
C PRO A 90 12.76 -6.01 11.63
N LYS A 91 12.52 -5.76 12.92
CA LYS A 91 11.30 -6.15 13.64
C LYS A 91 10.01 -5.57 13.04
N ASP A 92 10.10 -4.46 12.30
CA ASP A 92 8.98 -3.76 11.70
C ASP A 92 8.74 -4.19 10.24
N SER A 93 9.50 -5.17 9.74
CA SER A 93 9.43 -5.70 8.38
C SER A 93 8.02 -6.08 7.93
N GLY A 94 7.52 -5.34 6.94
CA GLY A 94 6.18 -5.53 6.37
C GLY A 94 5.02 -5.17 7.31
N HIS A 95 5.28 -4.56 8.46
CA HIS A 95 4.28 -3.99 9.36
C HIS A 95 3.77 -2.65 8.81
N ILE A 96 2.53 -2.30 9.17
CA ILE A 96 1.96 -0.98 8.88
C ILE A 96 2.76 0.07 9.63
N GLU A 97 3.16 1.12 8.92
CA GLU A 97 3.82 2.30 9.47
C GLU A 97 2.79 3.23 10.11
N ASP A 98 3.21 4.15 10.99
CA ASP A 98 2.31 5.09 11.65
C ASP A 98 1.51 5.94 10.66
N LEU A 99 2.14 6.41 9.57
CA LEU A 99 1.42 7.09 8.48
C LEU A 99 0.31 6.20 7.90
N GLY A 100 0.58 4.90 7.73
CA GLY A 100 -0.42 3.93 7.27
C GLY A 100 -1.56 3.71 8.25
N ARG A 101 -1.35 3.89 9.57
CA ARG A 101 -2.44 3.87 10.55
C ARG A 101 -3.34 5.08 10.38
N VAL A 102 -2.73 6.26 10.25
CA VAL A 102 -3.46 7.52 10.01
C VAL A 102 -4.25 7.46 8.71
N GLU A 103 -3.66 6.92 7.63
CA GLU A 103 -4.34 6.69 6.36
C GLU A 103 -5.64 5.91 6.52
N MET A 104 -5.58 4.75 7.18
CA MET A 104 -6.77 3.89 7.30
C MET A 104 -7.79 4.49 8.26
N HIS A 105 -7.35 5.14 9.34
CA HIS A 105 -8.25 5.83 10.24
C HIS A 105 -8.97 6.98 9.53
N HIS A 106 -8.25 7.80 8.77
CA HIS A 106 -8.83 8.88 7.96
C HIS A 106 -9.82 8.32 6.93
N LEU A 107 -9.45 7.23 6.26
CA LEU A 107 -10.34 6.59 5.30
C LEU A 107 -11.63 6.09 5.98
N GLY A 108 -11.51 5.46 7.15
CA GLY A 108 -12.65 5.05 7.95
C GLY A 108 -13.55 6.22 8.33
N ASP A 109 -12.96 7.31 8.81
CA ASP A 109 -13.66 8.54 9.17
C ASP A 109 -14.42 9.14 7.98
N MET A 110 -13.76 9.23 6.82
CA MET A 110 -14.35 9.70 5.58
C MET A 110 -15.59 8.89 5.18
N TYR A 111 -15.48 7.55 5.14
CA TYR A 111 -16.62 6.69 4.84
C TYR A 111 -17.71 6.76 5.92
N GLY A 112 -17.33 6.88 7.19
CA GLY A 112 -18.28 7.08 8.29
C GLY A 112 -19.08 8.37 8.13
N ASN A 113 -18.48 9.43 7.58
CA ASN A 113 -19.15 10.70 7.32
C ASN A 113 -20.12 10.57 6.13
N GLY A 114 -19.65 9.99 5.03
CA GLY A 114 -20.45 9.77 3.83
C GLY A 114 -21.62 8.81 4.03
N LEU A 115 -21.55 7.90 5.00
CA LEU A 115 -22.56 6.88 5.29
C LEU A 115 -23.26 7.08 6.64
N PHE A 116 -23.20 8.30 7.21
CA PHE A 116 -23.58 8.56 8.59
C PHE A 116 -24.99 8.06 8.93
N ASP A 117 -26.02 8.45 8.18
CA ASP A 117 -27.43 8.08 8.43
C ASP A 117 -27.72 6.58 8.26
N LEU A 118 -26.93 5.89 7.43
CA LEU A 118 -27.06 4.44 7.27
C LEU A 118 -26.73 3.71 8.58
N PHE A 119 -25.80 4.25 9.37
CA PHE A 119 -25.24 3.57 10.53
C PHE A 119 -25.52 4.29 11.87
N GLN A 120 -25.94 5.55 11.88
CA GLN A 120 -26.21 6.31 13.10
C GLN A 120 -27.24 5.59 13.97
N GLY A 121 -26.90 5.37 15.24
CA GLY A 121 -27.75 4.66 16.22
C GLY A 121 -27.96 3.17 15.93
N LYS A 122 -27.33 2.62 14.88
CA LYS A 122 -27.49 1.23 14.44
C LYS A 122 -26.21 0.40 14.56
N ILE A 123 -25.06 1.03 14.87
CA ILE A 123 -23.80 0.30 15.01
C ILE A 123 -23.76 -0.49 16.31
N SER A 124 -23.48 -1.77 16.16
CA SER A 124 -23.00 -2.67 17.20
C SER A 124 -21.92 -3.60 16.62
N PRO A 125 -21.14 -4.31 17.45
CA PRO A 125 -20.19 -5.31 16.96
C PRO A 125 -20.80 -6.41 16.08
N SER A 126 -22.12 -6.64 16.11
CA SER A 126 -22.79 -7.62 15.24
C SER A 126 -23.20 -7.05 13.87
N THR A 127 -23.28 -5.71 13.74
CA THR A 127 -23.71 -5.03 12.51
C THR A 127 -22.59 -4.85 11.49
N ILE A 128 -21.33 -4.79 11.95
CA ILE A 128 -20.17 -4.61 11.10
C ILE A 128 -19.33 -5.88 11.14
N LYS A 129 -19.05 -6.44 9.96
CA LYS A 129 -18.14 -7.58 9.81
C LYS A 129 -16.85 -7.10 9.18
N LEU A 130 -15.73 -7.32 9.86
CA LEU A 130 -14.40 -7.11 9.29
C LEU A 130 -13.77 -8.43 8.91
N ALA A 131 -13.17 -8.46 7.73
CA ALA A 131 -12.37 -9.58 7.27
C ALA A 131 -10.99 -9.11 6.82
N GLY A 132 -10.00 -9.98 6.95
CA GLY A 132 -8.63 -9.72 6.53
C GLY A 132 -7.88 -10.99 6.18
N MET A 133 -6.67 -10.83 5.67
CA MET A 133 -5.77 -11.96 5.40
C MET A 133 -4.99 -12.37 6.65
N THR A 134 -4.31 -13.51 6.58
CA THR A 134 -3.37 -14.00 7.61
C THR A 134 -2.19 -13.05 7.83
N LYS A 135 -1.89 -12.16 6.87
CA LYS A 135 -0.84 -11.14 7.03
C LYS A 135 -1.28 -10.09 8.08
N LYS A 136 -0.45 -9.85 9.11
CA LYS A 136 -0.77 -8.89 10.20
C LYS A 136 -1.17 -7.50 9.70
N ARG A 137 -0.48 -7.00 8.67
CA ARG A 137 -0.75 -5.67 8.07
C ARG A 137 -2.19 -5.49 7.59
N THR A 138 -2.83 -6.52 7.02
CA THR A 138 -4.22 -6.38 6.55
C THR A 138 -5.19 -6.30 7.72
N ARG A 139 -4.93 -7.03 8.80
CA ARG A 139 -5.73 -6.95 10.02
C ARG A 139 -5.57 -5.61 10.71
N THR A 140 -4.34 -5.13 10.83
CA THR A 140 -4.07 -3.79 11.41
C THR A 140 -4.78 -2.70 10.60
N SER A 141 -4.69 -2.72 9.26
CA SER A 141 -5.41 -1.74 8.44
C SER A 141 -6.93 -1.81 8.60
N ALA A 142 -7.51 -3.02 8.64
CA ALA A 142 -8.95 -3.18 8.87
C ALA A 142 -9.37 -2.62 10.24
N SER A 143 -8.60 -2.89 11.29
CA SER A 143 -8.87 -2.36 12.63
C SER A 143 -8.75 -0.83 12.69
N GLU A 144 -7.74 -0.22 12.08
CA GLU A 144 -7.62 1.25 12.06
C GLU A 144 -8.74 1.92 11.25
N PHE A 145 -9.15 1.31 10.13
CA PHE A 145 -10.35 1.76 9.39
C PHE A 145 -11.60 1.73 10.25
N TYR A 146 -11.83 0.62 10.95
CA TYR A 146 -13.00 0.47 11.82
C TYR A 146 -13.04 1.48 12.96
N LYS A 147 -11.88 1.78 13.56
CA LYS A 147 -11.78 2.81 14.61
C LYS A 147 -12.18 4.19 14.08
N GLY A 148 -11.69 4.57 12.90
CA GLY A 148 -12.05 5.85 12.28
C GLY A 148 -13.54 5.91 11.93
N PHE A 149 -14.04 4.85 11.31
CA PHE A 149 -15.45 4.74 10.93
C PHE A 149 -16.40 4.83 12.12
N THR A 150 -16.16 4.04 13.17
CA THR A 150 -17.01 4.01 14.36
C THR A 150 -16.91 5.28 15.19
N LYS A 151 -15.71 5.90 15.26
CA LYS A 151 -15.54 7.21 15.88
C LYS A 151 -16.41 8.26 15.22
N ARG A 152 -16.44 8.29 13.88
CA ARG A 152 -17.25 9.24 13.13
C ARG A 152 -18.74 9.04 13.38
N VAL A 153 -19.22 7.80 13.29
CA VAL A 153 -20.66 7.51 13.36
C VAL A 153 -21.22 7.53 14.78
N THR A 154 -20.44 7.07 15.76
CA THR A 154 -20.92 6.90 17.16
C THR A 154 -20.36 7.94 18.12
N GLY A 155 -19.40 8.76 17.68
CA GLY A 155 -18.62 9.65 18.55
C GLY A 155 -17.53 8.95 19.37
N SER A 156 -17.46 7.60 19.33
CA SER A 156 -16.50 6.80 20.09
C SER A 156 -15.81 5.75 19.22
N SER A 157 -14.49 5.57 19.39
CA SER A 157 -13.75 4.51 18.71
C SER A 157 -14.05 3.17 19.37
N LEU A 158 -14.75 2.27 18.67
CA LEU A 158 -14.95 0.90 19.14
C LEU A 158 -13.68 0.09 18.85
N SER A 159 -13.01 -0.43 19.88
CA SER A 159 -11.72 -1.11 19.74
C SER A 159 -11.80 -2.62 19.54
N ASP A 160 -12.96 -3.24 19.75
CA ASP A 160 -13.01 -4.65 20.18
C ASP A 160 -13.31 -5.65 19.06
N ILE A 161 -13.20 -5.25 17.80
CA ILE A 161 -13.44 -6.15 16.68
C ILE A 161 -12.11 -6.67 16.11
N THR A 162 -11.91 -7.99 16.24
CA THR A 162 -10.81 -8.69 15.57
C THR A 162 -11.27 -9.11 14.18
N PRO A 163 -10.59 -8.69 13.09
CA PRO A 163 -10.98 -9.08 11.74
C PRO A 163 -10.92 -10.61 11.56
N ILE A 164 -11.98 -11.17 10.98
CA ILE A 164 -12.07 -12.59 10.62
C ILE A 164 -11.04 -12.88 9.54
N ILE A 165 -10.25 -13.93 9.70
CA ILE A 165 -9.28 -14.34 8.68
C ILE A 165 -10.00 -15.10 7.57
N ASN A 166 -9.90 -14.61 6.32
CA ASN A 166 -10.47 -15.28 5.16
C ASN A 166 -9.54 -15.17 3.94
N ASP A 167 -8.42 -15.91 4.00
CA ASP A 167 -7.46 -15.99 2.90
C ASP A 167 -8.03 -16.57 1.59
N PRO A 168 -8.93 -17.58 1.58
CA PRO A 168 -9.50 -18.10 0.34
C PRO A 168 -10.27 -17.05 -0.47
N VAL A 169 -11.01 -16.16 0.19
CA VAL A 169 -11.79 -15.12 -0.50
C VAL A 169 -10.91 -13.91 -0.86
N ILE A 170 -10.09 -13.42 0.06
CA ILE A 170 -9.33 -12.17 -0.15
C ILE A 170 -8.04 -12.42 -0.95
N GLY A 171 -7.46 -13.60 -0.78
CA GLY A 171 -6.23 -14.05 -1.42
C GLY A 171 -6.44 -15.17 -2.43
N PHE A 172 -7.61 -15.22 -3.10
CA PHE A 172 -7.99 -16.29 -4.02
C PHE A 172 -6.90 -16.65 -5.04
N PHE A 173 -6.13 -15.67 -5.50
CA PHE A 173 -5.03 -15.84 -6.46
C PHE A 173 -3.83 -16.63 -5.91
N LYS A 174 -3.71 -16.82 -4.60
CA LYS A 174 -2.57 -17.53 -3.99
C LYS A 174 -2.61 -19.03 -4.21
N ASN A 175 -3.81 -19.61 -4.29
CA ASN A 175 -4.02 -21.05 -4.38
C ASN A 175 -4.56 -21.46 -5.75
N CYS A 176 -4.27 -20.65 -6.79
CA CYS A 176 -4.73 -20.89 -8.14
C CYS A 176 -3.56 -21.34 -9.02
N PRO A 177 -3.41 -22.65 -9.32
CA PRO A 177 -2.30 -23.14 -10.14
C PRO A 177 -2.25 -22.49 -11.52
N GLN A 178 -3.41 -22.21 -12.12
CA GLN A 178 -3.50 -21.52 -13.42
C GLN A 178 -3.00 -20.08 -13.35
N TYR A 179 -3.21 -19.40 -12.21
CA TYR A 179 -2.62 -18.08 -11.99
C TYR A 179 -1.10 -18.18 -11.85
N ASP A 180 -0.60 -19.21 -11.15
CA ASP A 180 0.84 -19.39 -11.01
C ASP A 180 1.53 -19.63 -12.36
N VAL A 181 0.97 -20.50 -13.19
CA VAL A 181 1.52 -20.82 -14.52
C VAL A 181 1.30 -19.67 -15.51
N GLY A 182 0.08 -19.14 -15.60
CA GLY A 182 -0.29 -18.17 -16.64
C GLY A 182 0.06 -16.72 -16.30
N VAL A 183 0.15 -16.39 -15.01
CA VAL A 183 0.37 -15.01 -14.55
C VAL A 183 1.69 -14.84 -13.81
N ARG A 184 1.86 -15.50 -12.65
CA ARG A 184 2.96 -15.24 -11.71
C ARG A 184 4.33 -15.66 -12.27
N ASN A 185 4.41 -16.86 -12.83
CA ASN A 185 5.66 -17.46 -13.31
C ASN A 185 5.79 -17.39 -14.84
N ASN A 186 4.86 -16.71 -15.51
CA ASN A 186 4.89 -16.59 -16.95
C ASN A 186 5.89 -15.52 -17.37
N ILE A 187 6.98 -15.95 -18.01
CA ILE A 187 8.05 -15.07 -18.48
C ILE A 187 7.56 -14.03 -19.50
N THR A 188 6.49 -14.30 -20.26
CA THR A 188 5.93 -13.30 -21.18
C THR A 188 5.31 -12.12 -20.44
N ASN A 189 4.86 -12.29 -19.20
CA ASN A 189 4.40 -11.17 -18.36
C ASN A 189 5.56 -10.33 -17.83
N LEU A 190 6.78 -10.87 -17.84
CA LEU A 190 8.01 -10.12 -17.58
C LEU A 190 8.52 -9.40 -18.83
N MET A 191 7.92 -9.61 -20.02
CA MET A 191 8.35 -8.94 -21.24
C MET A 191 8.27 -7.41 -21.11
N GLN A 192 7.25 -6.86 -20.47
CA GLN A 192 7.16 -5.41 -20.23
C GLN A 192 8.25 -4.91 -19.29
N LEU A 193 8.64 -5.70 -18.28
CA LEU A 193 9.77 -5.39 -17.41
C LEU A 193 11.08 -5.40 -18.21
N HIS A 194 11.28 -6.41 -19.07
CA HIS A 194 12.44 -6.52 -19.94
C HIS A 194 12.55 -5.36 -20.94
N LEU A 195 11.44 -5.02 -21.61
CA LEU A 195 11.37 -3.87 -22.52
C LEU A 195 11.66 -2.56 -21.80
N PHE A 196 11.16 -2.38 -20.58
CA PHE A 196 11.48 -1.23 -19.75
C PHE A 196 12.97 -1.17 -19.39
N GLN A 197 13.54 -2.28 -18.92
CA GLN A 197 14.95 -2.38 -18.53
C GLN A 197 15.89 -2.14 -19.72
N ASN A 198 15.52 -2.56 -20.93
CA ASN A 198 16.31 -2.34 -22.14
C ASN A 198 15.96 -1.04 -22.89
N GLY A 199 14.96 -0.30 -22.41
CA GLY A 199 14.56 0.97 -22.98
C GLY A 199 15.62 2.07 -22.81
N SER A 200 15.66 3.01 -23.74
CA SER A 200 16.66 4.09 -23.77
C SER A 200 16.68 4.93 -22.50
N LEU A 201 15.53 5.12 -21.84
CA LEU A 201 15.43 5.88 -20.60
C LEU A 201 16.12 5.16 -19.43
N PHE A 202 15.80 3.88 -19.21
CA PHE A 202 16.42 3.10 -18.12
C PHE A 202 17.91 2.89 -18.39
N GLN A 203 18.29 2.56 -19.62
CA GLN A 203 19.69 2.46 -20.03
C GLN A 203 20.42 3.80 -19.91
N GLY A 204 19.75 4.93 -20.15
CA GLY A 204 20.31 6.25 -19.93
C GLY A 204 20.56 6.53 -18.44
N VAL A 205 19.67 6.11 -17.55
CA VAL A 205 19.87 6.19 -16.08
C VAL A 205 21.03 5.30 -15.67
N LEU A 206 21.04 4.03 -16.11
CA LEU A 206 22.15 3.11 -15.84
C LEU A 206 23.47 3.65 -16.35
N LYS A 207 23.54 4.23 -17.55
CA LYS A 207 24.76 4.85 -18.05
C LYS A 207 25.19 6.06 -17.24
N LYS A 208 24.27 6.85 -16.67
CA LYS A 208 24.63 7.97 -15.80
C LYS A 208 25.13 7.49 -14.44
N CYS A 209 24.44 6.52 -13.86
CA CYS A 209 24.90 5.83 -12.67
C CYS A 209 26.27 5.22 -12.95
N ASN A 210 26.42 4.43 -14.01
CA ASN A 210 27.66 3.75 -14.38
C ASN A 210 28.79 4.69 -14.80
N LYS A 211 28.53 5.77 -15.54
CA LYS A 211 29.55 6.79 -15.82
C LYS A 211 29.96 7.58 -14.57
N GLN A 212 29.20 7.45 -13.48
CA GLN A 212 29.55 7.89 -12.13
C GLN A 212 29.88 6.73 -11.17
N THR A 213 29.76 5.43 -11.53
CA THR A 213 29.83 4.30 -10.57
C THR A 213 30.13 2.91 -11.19
N TRP A 214 30.48 2.76 -12.46
CA TRP A 214 30.72 1.48 -13.15
C TRP A 214 31.43 1.74 -14.48
N ASP A 215 32.76 1.88 -14.43
CA ASP A 215 33.59 1.37 -15.52
C ASP A 215 34.25 0.08 -14.99
N GLU A 216 34.00 -0.98 -15.75
CA GLU A 216 34.75 -2.26 -15.79
C GLU A 216 34.37 -3.38 -14.78
N HIS A 217 34.01 -4.53 -15.38
CA HIS A 217 33.84 -5.88 -14.82
C HIS A 217 32.45 -6.28 -14.27
N ASN A 218 31.57 -6.76 -15.17
CA ASN A 218 31.01 -8.12 -15.13
C ASN A 218 29.89 -8.30 -16.17
N THR A 219 30.28 -8.59 -17.40
CA THR A 219 29.45 -9.35 -18.34
C THR A 219 29.61 -10.84 -18.04
N GLN A 220 28.92 -11.34 -17.02
CA GLN A 220 28.60 -12.76 -16.84
C GLN A 220 27.58 -12.85 -15.71
N TYR A 221 26.59 -13.74 -15.87
CA TYR A 221 25.37 -13.90 -15.07
C TYR A 221 24.17 -13.03 -15.50
N TRP A 222 23.73 -13.24 -16.73
CA TRP A 222 22.31 -13.54 -17.02
C TRP A 222 22.28 -14.60 -18.13
#